data_AF-A0A6Z6XYU1-F1
#
_entry.id   AF-A0A6Z6XYU1-F1
#
_cell.length_a   1.000
_cell.length_b   1.000
_cell.length_c   1.000
_cell.angle_alpha   90.00
_cell.angle_beta   90.00
_cell.angle_gamma   90.00
#
_symmetry.space_group_name_H-M   'P 1'
#
loop_
_entity.id
_entity.type
_entity.pdbx_description
1 polymer ?
#
loop_
_entity_poly.entity_id
_entity_poly.type
_entity_poly.pdbx_seq_one_letter_code
_entity_poly.pdbx_strand_id
1 'polypeptide(L)' 'VDEMIQGFAVAINMGATKADFDNTVAIHPTGSEEFVTMK' A
#
# COMPACT_ATOMS: atom_id res chain seq x y z
N VAL A 1 -3.98 8.73 8.39
CA VAL A 1 -4.56 7.52 7.75
C VAL A 1 -5.66 7.91 6.77
N ASP A 2 -6.52 8.85 7.15
CA ASP A 2 -7.27 9.76 6.27
C ASP A 2 -6.73 9.91 4.84
N GLU A 3 -5.48 10.33 4.66
CA GLU A 3 -4.94 10.61 3.32
C GLU A 3 -4.33 9.39 2.62
N MET A 4 -3.95 8.36 3.37
CA MET A 4 -3.32 7.16 2.80
C MET A 4 -4.34 6.26 2.10
N ILE A 5 -5.55 6.18 2.67
CA ILE A 5 -6.54 5.16 2.28
C ILE A 5 -7.07 5.34 0.84
N GLN A 6 -7.03 6.54 0.28
CA GLN A 6 -7.56 6.82 -1.06
C GLN A 6 -6.82 6.04 -2.15
N GLY A 7 -5.49 5.96 -2.08
CA GLY A 7 -4.69 5.17 -3.02
C GLY A 7 -4.90 3.66 -2.86
N PHE A 8 -4.96 3.18 -1.61
CA PHE A 8 -5.24 1.77 -1.32
C PHE A 8 -6.64 1.34 -1.79
N ALA A 9 -7.64 2.22 -1.69
CA ALA A 9 -8.98 1.94 -2.19
C ALA A 9 -9.00 1.68 -3.71
N VAL A 10 -8.21 2.43 -4.48
CA VAL A 10 -8.05 2.18 -5.93
C VAL A 10 -7.39 0.82 -6.16
N ALA A 11 -6.28 0.52 -5.48
CA ALA A 11 -5.58 -0.76 -5.64
C ALA A 11 -6.49 -1.95 -5.31
N ILE A 12 -7.24 -1.88 -4.22
CA ILE A 12 -8.20 -2.93 -3.81
C ILE A 12 -9.32 -3.07 -4.85
N ASN A 13 -9.86 -1.96 -5.37
CA ASN A 13 -10.88 -2.00 -6.43
C ASN A 13 -10.35 -2.61 -7.74
N MET A 14 -9.04 -2.55 -7.99
CA MET A 14 -8.37 -3.24 -9.10
C MET A 14 -8.08 -4.72 -8.82
N GLY A 15 -8.40 -5.23 -7.64
CA GLY A 15 -8.15 -6.62 -7.24
C GLY A 15 -6.72 -6.87 -6.76
N ALA A 16 -6.03 -5.86 -6.24
CA ALA A 16 -4.67 -6.02 -5.72
C ALA A 16 -4.60 -7.13 -4.65
N THR A 17 -3.59 -7.97 -4.79
CA THR A 17 -3.22 -9.05 -3.88
C THR A 17 -2.03 -8.63 -3.01
N LYS A 18 -1.70 -9.42 -1.98
CA LYS A 18 -0.51 -9.17 -1.15
C LYS A 18 0.78 -9.07 -1.98
N ALA A 19 0.90 -9.87 -3.05
CA ALA A 19 2.05 -9.82 -3.94
C ALA A 19 2.19 -8.46 -4.65
N ASP A 20 1.09 -7.77 -4.96
CA ASP A 20 1.12 -6.45 -5.59
C ASP A 20 1.65 -5.37 -4.62
N PHE A 21 1.28 -5.48 -3.34
CA PHE A 21 1.84 -4.61 -2.30
C PHE A 21 3.32 -4.91 -2.05
N ASP A 22 3.72 -6.18 -2.04
CA ASP A 22 5.14 -6.58 -1.89
C ASP A 22 6.03 -6.14 -3.06
N ASN A 23 5.45 -6.06 -4.26
CA ASN A 23 6.12 -5.56 -5.46
C ASN A 23 6.18 -4.02 -5.50
N THR A 24 5.51 -3.31 -4.59
CA THR A 24 5.49 -1.85 -4.54
C THR A 24 6.65 -1.34 -3.70
N VAL A 25 7.49 -0.47 -4.27
CA VAL A 25 8.61 0.15 -3.55
C VAL A 25 8.09 1.07 -2.45
N ALA A 26 8.56 0.85 -1.23
CA ALA A 26 8.29 1.68 -0.07
C ALA A 26 8.79 3.13 -0.26
N ILE A 27 8.02 4.09 0.27
CA ILE A 27 8.43 5.50 0.36
C ILE A 27 8.84 5.76 1.81
N HIS A 28 10.12 6.05 2.05
CA HIS A 28 10.66 6.27 3.38
C HIS A 28 11.05 7.75 3.59
N PRO A 29 10.83 8.36 4.78
CA PRO A 29 10.19 7.80 5.99
C PRO A 29 8.70 8.17 6.08
N THR A 30 7.80 7.18 5.99
CA THR A 30 6.36 7.43 6.09
C THR A 30 5.63 6.34 6.87
N GLY A 31 4.51 6.68 7.51
CA GLY A 31 3.62 5.66 8.06
C GLY A 31 2.93 4.79 7.00
N SER A 32 2.94 5.19 5.72
CA SER A 32 2.35 4.40 4.63
C SER A 32 3.25 3.24 4.20
N GLU A 33 4.57 3.32 4.43
CA GLU A 33 5.51 2.27 4.02
C GLU A 33 5.22 0.93 4.69
N GLU A 34 4.71 0.97 5.92
CA GLU A 34 4.29 -0.23 6.68
C GLU A 34 3.26 -1.09 5.93
N PHE A 35 2.39 -0.50 5.09
CA PHE A 35 1.37 -1.26 4.36
C PHE A 35 1.94 -2.08 3.18
N VAL A 36 3.14 -1.74 2.70
CA VAL A 36 3.80 -2.45 1.59
C VAL A 36 5.00 -3.30 2.07
N THR A 37 5.25 -3.35 3.38
CA THR A 37 6.35 -4.11 3.99
C THR A 37 5.91 -5.17 5.00
N MET A 38 4.59 -5.32 5.25
CA MET A 38 4.04 -6.40 6.09
C MET A 38 4.46 -7.79 5.58
N LYS A 39 4.70 -8.75 6.50
CA LYS A 39 5.08 -10.14 6.16
C LYS A 39 3.90 -11.10 6.16
#